data_AF-A0A1D7QFN0-F1
#
_entry.id   AF-A0A1D7QFN0-F1
#
_cell.length_a   1.000
_cell.length_b   1.000
_cell.length_c   1.000
_cell.angle_alpha   90.00
_cell.angle_beta   90.00
_cell.angle_gamma   90.00
#
_symmetry.space_group_name_H-M   'P 1'
#
loop_
_entity.id
_entity.type
_entity.pdbx_description
1 polymer ?
#
loop_
_entity_poly.entity_id
_entity_poly.type
_entity_poly.pdbx_seq_one_letter_code
_entity_poly.pdbx_strand_id
1 'polypeptide(L)'
;MAKDNERFRAENPDEIVFLRLNRLKSTRLCENLLWDKLNDTPNPSITDEVIEKKAIGLASVIESALGYWQSPSQSLNSKILSRYYFMLQLTIAEQVACVRNTDGLREIQKHTENGHGLKTFWIPDGKLPDDLLIYATQAGHFNSYGKFLGWDMKKCSQDKGIRKPADITPEVRAKMLSLSELFRTIPELRTVIEEYLNKPPLSIHVGHSQSNMITDSKFNEEFIKTNHRLPSLEDSRKGVKTTDVGIYSESPNIDIPYLETLGMPLTNFRTYRELGSNSDTIIGSISHPGETIWWDLFPTYSSRYVPVSYVKSIWGEGYHSVAVNYMLLYALSIVVRYMPDIWYRITNGEDNHIGSLIDYYISVMDHVLPLQMLEHIQGTKLSIHSQGSWMGEI
;
A
#
# COMPACT_ATOMS: atom_id res chain seq x y z
N MET A 1 -10.57 -3.11 20.66
CA MET A 1 -9.94 -4.39 21.05
C MET A 1 -9.05 -4.80 19.89
N ALA A 2 -7.74 -4.94 20.12
CA ALA A 2 -6.82 -5.40 19.08
C ALA A 2 -7.25 -6.82 18.68
N LYS A 3 -7.51 -7.02 17.38
CA LYS A 3 -7.86 -8.32 16.83
C LYS A 3 -6.72 -9.30 17.14
N ASP A 4 -7.02 -10.54 17.51
CA ASP A 4 -5.98 -11.53 17.77
C ASP A 4 -5.15 -11.72 16.49
N ASN A 5 -3.85 -11.36 16.56
CA ASN A 5 -2.92 -11.63 15.48
C ASN A 5 -2.74 -13.16 15.38
N GLU A 6 -3.09 -13.76 14.24
CA GLU A 6 -2.81 -15.18 14.03
C GLU A 6 -1.32 -15.36 13.76
N ARG A 7 -0.68 -16.23 14.55
CA ARG A 7 0.75 -16.52 14.45
C ARG A 7 0.97 -17.92 13.89
N PHE A 8 1.73 -18.02 12.82
CA PHE A 8 2.10 -19.27 12.18
C PHE A 8 3.60 -19.50 12.24
N ARG A 9 3.97 -20.78 12.21
CA ARG A 9 5.35 -21.21 12.01
C ARG A 9 5.40 -22.06 10.75
N ALA A 10 6.25 -21.70 9.80
CA ALA A 10 6.42 -22.46 8.57
C ALA A 10 7.80 -22.24 7.97
N GLU A 11 8.34 -23.28 7.33
CA GLU A 11 9.62 -23.19 6.63
C GLU A 11 9.49 -22.31 5.38
N ASN A 12 8.37 -22.42 4.66
CA ASN A 12 8.04 -21.58 3.50
C ASN A 12 6.81 -20.72 3.79
N PRO A 13 6.98 -19.41 4.04
CA PRO A 13 5.85 -18.50 4.28
C PRO A 13 4.87 -18.39 3.11
N ASP A 14 5.35 -18.44 1.86
CA ASP A 14 4.50 -18.29 0.67
C ASP A 14 3.56 -19.48 0.50
N GLU A 15 4.04 -20.69 0.83
CA GLU A 15 3.22 -21.90 0.79
C GLU A 15 2.05 -21.80 1.76
N ILE A 16 2.27 -21.27 2.97
CA ILE A 16 1.19 -21.04 3.94
C ILE A 16 0.19 -20.02 3.42
N VAL A 17 0.66 -18.91 2.85
CA VAL A 17 -0.23 -17.89 2.28
C VAL A 17 -1.07 -18.49 1.15
N PHE A 18 -0.44 -19.26 0.26
CA PHE A 18 -1.14 -19.98 -0.80
C PHE A 18 -2.19 -20.95 -0.24
N LEU A 19 -1.83 -21.81 0.71
CA LEU A 19 -2.76 -22.78 1.30
C LEU A 19 -3.94 -22.10 2.00
N ARG A 20 -3.70 -20.95 2.66
CA ARG A 20 -4.75 -20.17 3.33
C ARG A 20 -5.70 -19.53 2.32
N LEU A 21 -5.20 -18.94 1.24
CA LEU A 21 -6.04 -18.47 0.14
C LEU A 21 -6.79 -19.63 -0.51
N ASN A 22 -6.14 -20.76 -0.77
CA ASN A 22 -6.74 -21.93 -1.41
C ASN A 22 -7.88 -22.55 -0.60
N ARG A 23 -7.82 -22.49 0.74
CA ARG A 23 -8.94 -22.89 1.60
C ARG A 23 -10.21 -22.07 1.35
N LEU A 24 -10.06 -20.80 0.97
CA LEU A 24 -11.20 -19.95 0.64
C LEU A 24 -11.89 -20.32 -0.67
N LYS A 25 -11.44 -21.36 -1.40
CA LYS A 25 -12.26 -22.00 -2.44
C LYS A 25 -13.45 -22.79 -1.87
N SER A 26 -13.43 -23.11 -0.58
CA SER A 26 -14.55 -23.78 0.08
C SER A 26 -15.60 -22.75 0.49
N THR A 27 -16.81 -22.89 -0.06
CA THR A 27 -17.98 -22.11 0.35
C THR A 27 -18.22 -22.20 1.85
N ARG A 28 -18.14 -23.42 2.42
CA ARG A 28 -18.32 -23.62 3.85
C ARG A 28 -17.32 -22.83 4.71
N LEU A 29 -16.05 -22.79 4.29
CA LEU A 29 -15.05 -22.00 5.02
C LEU A 29 -15.24 -20.49 4.83
N CYS A 30 -15.74 -20.07 3.66
CA CYS A 30 -16.12 -18.67 3.44
C CYS A 30 -17.31 -18.25 4.31
N GLU A 31 -18.34 -19.09 4.47
CA GLU A 31 -19.45 -18.83 5.39
C GLU A 31 -18.96 -18.61 6.82
N ASN A 32 -18.12 -19.51 7.33
CA ASN A 32 -17.54 -19.40 8.66
C ASN A 32 -16.78 -18.08 8.83
N LEU A 33 -15.93 -17.74 7.86
CA LEU A 33 -15.20 -16.47 7.86
C LEU A 33 -16.15 -15.27 7.92
N LEU A 34 -17.22 -15.26 7.13
CA LEU A 34 -18.17 -14.15 7.09
C LEU A 34 -18.94 -14.05 8.41
N TRP A 35 -19.32 -15.16 9.03
CA TRP A 35 -19.94 -15.18 10.36
C TRP A 35 -19.00 -14.65 11.44
N ASP A 36 -17.73 -15.06 11.43
CA ASP A 36 -16.73 -14.55 12.37
C ASP A 36 -16.58 -13.03 12.24
N LYS A 37 -16.51 -12.53 10.99
CA LYS A 37 -16.47 -11.08 10.72
C LYS A 37 -17.75 -10.36 11.16
N LEU A 38 -18.92 -10.98 11.01
CA LEU A 38 -20.19 -10.40 11.42
C LEU A 38 -20.33 -10.34 12.95
N ASN A 39 -19.79 -11.32 13.67
CA ASN A 39 -19.71 -11.28 15.13
C ASN A 39 -18.86 -10.10 15.61
N ASP A 40 -17.74 -9.83 14.92
CA ASP A 40 -16.86 -8.69 15.22
C ASP A 40 -17.48 -7.34 14.84
N THR A 41 -18.22 -7.30 13.72
CA THR A 41 -18.86 -6.08 13.19
C THR A 41 -20.33 -6.36 12.88
N PRO A 42 -21.20 -6.34 13.91
CA PRO A 42 -22.60 -6.67 13.74
C PRO A 42 -23.29 -5.78 12.71
N ASN A 43 -24.02 -6.41 11.79
CA ASN A 43 -24.82 -5.74 10.77
C ASN A 43 -26.16 -6.46 10.61
N PRO A 44 -27.28 -5.89 11.10
CA PRO A 44 -28.59 -6.51 11.04
C PRO A 44 -29.11 -6.78 9.62
N SER A 45 -28.52 -6.14 8.60
CA SER A 45 -28.91 -6.32 7.19
C SER A 45 -28.33 -7.60 6.58
N ILE A 46 -27.39 -8.27 7.26
CA ILE A 46 -26.76 -9.50 6.79
C ILE A 46 -27.55 -10.69 7.33
N THR A 47 -28.32 -11.33 6.46
CA THR A 47 -29.08 -12.55 6.75
C THR A 47 -28.29 -13.80 6.34
N ASP A 48 -28.76 -14.97 6.75
CA ASP A 48 -28.20 -16.27 6.34
C ASP A 48 -28.09 -16.39 4.81
N GLU A 49 -29.13 -15.95 4.09
CA GLU A 49 -29.17 -15.97 2.62
C GLU A 49 -28.11 -15.02 2.01
N VAL A 50 -27.86 -13.87 2.64
CA VAL A 50 -26.79 -12.95 2.22
C VAL A 50 -25.42 -13.59 2.46
N ILE A 51 -25.22 -14.26 3.59
CA ILE A 51 -23.97 -14.98 3.91
C ILE A 51 -23.72 -16.09 2.88
N GLU A 52 -24.72 -16.92 2.60
CA GLU A 52 -24.61 -18.01 1.62
C GLU A 52 -24.22 -17.47 0.23
N LYS A 53 -24.93 -16.44 -0.25
CA LYS A 53 -24.63 -15.79 -1.53
C LYS A 53 -23.22 -15.21 -1.56
N LYS A 54 -22.80 -14.54 -0.49
CA LYS A 54 -21.44 -13.97 -0.37
C LYS A 54 -20.38 -15.05 -0.33
N ALA A 55 -20.62 -16.15 0.37
CA ALA A 55 -19.68 -17.26 0.47
C ALA A 55 -19.45 -17.95 -0.89
N ILE A 56 -20.51 -18.19 -1.65
CA ILE A 56 -20.43 -18.69 -3.04
C ILE A 56 -19.63 -17.73 -3.91
N GLY A 57 -19.96 -16.44 -3.83
CA GLY A 57 -19.25 -15.40 -4.58
C GLY A 57 -17.76 -15.34 -4.24
N LEU A 58 -17.43 -15.34 -2.94
CA LEU A 58 -16.06 -15.29 -2.45
C LEU A 58 -15.26 -16.50 -2.92
N ALA A 59 -15.82 -17.71 -2.76
CA ALA A 59 -15.17 -18.94 -3.18
C ALA A 59 -14.85 -18.96 -4.69
N SER A 60 -15.81 -18.54 -5.51
CA SER A 60 -15.63 -18.46 -6.97
C SER A 60 -14.56 -17.45 -7.38
N VAL A 61 -14.53 -16.27 -6.75
CA VAL A 61 -13.52 -15.24 -7.05
C VAL A 61 -12.13 -15.69 -6.63
N ILE A 62 -12.00 -16.31 -5.46
CA ILE A 62 -10.72 -16.85 -4.98
C ILE A 62 -10.21 -17.92 -5.95
N GLU A 63 -11.07 -18.82 -6.41
CA GLU A 63 -10.69 -19.81 -7.41
C GLU A 63 -10.16 -19.16 -8.69
N SER A 64 -10.84 -18.11 -9.19
CA SER A 64 -10.37 -17.35 -10.34
C SER A 64 -9.02 -16.67 -10.08
N ALA A 65 -8.86 -16.03 -8.92
CA ALA A 65 -7.62 -15.38 -8.51
C ALA A 65 -6.44 -16.37 -8.53
N LEU A 66 -6.60 -17.52 -7.88
CA LEU A 66 -5.55 -18.55 -7.82
C LEU A 66 -5.20 -19.11 -9.20
N GLY A 67 -6.17 -19.24 -10.09
CA GLY A 67 -5.93 -19.62 -11.48
C GLY A 67 -4.94 -18.67 -12.19
N TYR A 68 -5.08 -17.36 -11.98
CA TYR A 68 -4.14 -16.37 -12.51
C TYR A 68 -2.79 -16.36 -11.77
N TRP A 69 -2.78 -16.60 -10.46
CA TRP A 69 -1.52 -16.61 -9.72
C TRP A 69 -0.64 -17.80 -10.12
N GLN A 70 -1.24 -18.99 -10.25
CA GLN A 70 -0.53 -20.23 -10.56
C GLN A 70 -0.26 -20.45 -12.06
N SER A 71 -0.83 -19.62 -12.95
CA SER A 71 -0.64 -19.78 -14.38
C SER A 71 0.84 -19.71 -14.76
N PRO A 72 1.43 -20.77 -15.37
CA PRO A 72 2.81 -20.74 -15.80
C PRO A 72 2.99 -19.63 -16.83
N SER A 73 3.90 -18.70 -16.54
CA SER A 73 4.18 -17.55 -17.39
C SER A 73 5.60 -17.69 -17.93
N GLN A 74 5.75 -17.86 -19.24
CA GLN A 74 7.06 -18.03 -19.89
C GLN A 74 7.72 -16.69 -20.23
N SER A 75 6.98 -15.59 -20.15
CA SER A 75 7.42 -14.27 -20.58
C SER A 75 6.93 -13.17 -19.64
N LEU A 76 7.64 -12.04 -19.59
CA LEU A 76 7.27 -10.93 -18.71
C LEU A 76 5.87 -10.37 -19.01
N ASN A 77 5.48 -10.26 -20.29
CA ASN A 77 4.14 -9.77 -20.67
C ASN A 77 3.01 -10.69 -20.18
N SER A 78 3.19 -12.02 -20.28
CA SER A 78 2.20 -12.97 -19.79
C SER A 78 2.10 -12.93 -18.26
N LYS A 79 3.24 -12.80 -17.57
CA LYS A 79 3.31 -12.63 -16.11
C LYS A 79 2.57 -11.38 -15.66
N ILE A 80 2.84 -10.22 -16.28
CA ILE A 80 2.15 -8.94 -16.00
C ILE A 80 0.63 -9.09 -16.12
N LEU A 81 0.16 -9.68 -17.22
CA LEU A 81 -1.28 -9.86 -17.45
C LEU A 81 -1.92 -10.76 -16.41
N SER A 82 -1.26 -11.87 -16.08
CA SER A 82 -1.75 -12.77 -15.06
C SER A 82 -1.82 -12.08 -13.69
N ARG A 83 -0.79 -11.32 -13.29
CA ARG A 83 -0.79 -10.58 -12.02
C ARG A 83 -1.81 -9.46 -11.97
N TYR A 84 -2.05 -8.77 -13.09
CA TYR A 84 -3.14 -7.80 -13.17
C TYR A 84 -4.50 -8.43 -12.88
N TYR A 85 -4.84 -9.55 -13.53
CA TYR A 85 -6.13 -10.21 -13.30
C TYR A 85 -6.21 -10.87 -11.92
N PHE A 86 -5.11 -11.43 -11.41
CA PHE A 86 -5.03 -11.90 -10.03
C PHE A 86 -5.39 -10.77 -9.05
N MET A 87 -4.77 -9.60 -9.20
CA MET A 87 -5.02 -8.45 -8.35
C MET A 87 -6.46 -7.95 -8.46
N LEU A 88 -7.00 -7.88 -9.68
CA LEU A 88 -8.41 -7.54 -9.90
C LEU A 88 -9.34 -8.49 -9.12
N GLN A 89 -9.14 -9.80 -9.25
CA GLN A 89 -9.97 -10.78 -8.52
C GLN A 89 -9.82 -10.63 -7.01
N LEU A 90 -8.61 -10.39 -6.49
CA LEU A 90 -8.42 -10.18 -5.05
C LEU A 90 -9.15 -8.93 -4.54
N THR A 91 -9.14 -7.81 -5.27
CA THR A 91 -9.90 -6.61 -4.87
C THR A 91 -11.41 -6.86 -4.86
N ILE A 92 -11.92 -7.68 -5.77
CA ILE A 92 -13.32 -8.14 -5.76
C ILE A 92 -13.57 -9.02 -4.53
N ALA A 93 -12.68 -9.97 -4.23
CA ALA A 93 -12.80 -10.86 -3.08
C ALA A 93 -12.87 -10.07 -1.76
N GLU A 94 -12.03 -9.05 -1.60
CA GLU A 94 -12.06 -8.18 -0.42
C GLU A 94 -13.41 -7.47 -0.24
N GLN A 95 -13.98 -6.94 -1.32
CA GLN A 95 -15.30 -6.30 -1.28
C GLN A 95 -16.42 -7.32 -0.96
N VAL A 96 -16.40 -8.49 -1.60
CA VAL A 96 -17.39 -9.56 -1.32
C VAL A 96 -17.29 -10.02 0.14
N ALA A 97 -16.08 -10.12 0.68
CA ALA A 97 -15.82 -10.56 2.05
C ALA A 97 -16.17 -9.50 3.11
N CYS A 98 -16.59 -8.28 2.72
CA CYS A 98 -16.94 -7.22 3.66
C CYS A 98 -18.34 -7.43 4.22
N VAL A 99 -18.52 -7.43 5.54
CA VAL A 99 -19.85 -7.60 6.18
C VAL A 99 -20.55 -6.27 6.51
N ARG A 100 -19.95 -5.13 6.14
CA ARG A 100 -20.55 -3.79 6.36
C ARG A 100 -21.66 -3.44 5.37
N ASN A 101 -21.81 -4.23 4.29
CA ASN A 101 -22.84 -4.09 3.27
C ASN A 101 -23.33 -5.47 2.83
N THR A 102 -24.41 -5.52 2.06
CA THR A 102 -25.02 -6.74 1.53
C THR A 102 -24.49 -7.14 0.15
N ASP A 103 -23.54 -6.41 -0.42
CA ASP A 103 -23.13 -6.56 -1.82
C ASP A 103 -22.35 -7.86 -2.03
N GLY A 104 -22.91 -8.77 -2.83
CA GLY A 104 -22.25 -10.00 -3.23
C GLY A 104 -21.49 -9.84 -4.54
N LEU A 105 -21.02 -10.97 -5.06
CA LEU A 105 -20.22 -10.99 -6.30
C LEU A 105 -20.94 -10.32 -7.48
N ARG A 106 -22.25 -10.60 -7.65
CA ARG A 106 -23.03 -10.06 -8.77
C ARG A 106 -23.11 -8.53 -8.72
N GLU A 107 -23.27 -7.96 -7.54
CA GLU A 107 -23.33 -6.51 -7.35
C GLU A 107 -21.99 -5.86 -7.68
N ILE A 108 -20.89 -6.46 -7.22
CA ILE A 108 -19.54 -5.95 -7.47
C ILE A 108 -19.13 -6.10 -8.94
N GLN A 109 -19.48 -7.22 -9.58
CA GLN A 109 -19.19 -7.48 -11.00
C GLN A 109 -19.83 -6.45 -11.94
N LYS A 110 -21.01 -5.91 -11.62
CA LYS A 110 -21.61 -4.81 -12.40
C LYS A 110 -20.65 -3.62 -12.56
N HIS A 111 -19.79 -3.36 -11.57
CA HIS A 111 -18.79 -2.30 -11.70
C HIS A 111 -17.70 -2.67 -12.71
N THR A 112 -17.25 -3.92 -12.74
CA THR A 112 -16.28 -4.40 -13.73
C THR A 112 -16.85 -4.40 -15.16
N GLU A 113 -18.14 -4.67 -15.34
CA GLU A 113 -18.85 -4.59 -16.62
C GLU A 113 -18.90 -3.16 -17.18
N ASN A 114 -18.92 -2.16 -16.29
CA ASN A 114 -18.81 -0.74 -16.65
C ASN A 114 -17.36 -0.29 -16.95
N GLY A 115 -16.41 -1.23 -16.96
CA GLY A 115 -14.98 -1.02 -17.19
C GLY A 115 -14.15 -1.12 -15.91
N HIS A 116 -12.82 -1.13 -16.06
CA HIS A 116 -11.90 -1.26 -14.93
C HIS A 116 -11.80 -0.01 -14.04
N GLY A 117 -12.30 1.13 -14.51
CA GLY A 117 -12.31 2.38 -13.74
C GLY A 117 -10.99 3.15 -13.72
N LEU A 118 -10.03 2.71 -14.52
CA LEU A 118 -8.74 3.36 -14.76
C LEU A 118 -8.57 3.58 -16.26
N LYS A 119 -7.75 4.56 -16.63
CA LYS A 119 -7.29 4.79 -18.00
C LYS A 119 -5.83 5.19 -18.00
N THR A 120 -5.15 4.82 -19.08
CA THR A 120 -3.80 5.33 -19.38
C THR A 120 -3.86 6.37 -20.48
N PHE A 121 -2.91 7.29 -20.46
CA PHE A 121 -2.69 8.28 -21.50
C PHE A 121 -1.19 8.42 -21.74
N TRP A 122 -0.76 8.14 -22.96
CA TRP A 122 0.62 8.35 -23.39
C TRP A 122 0.73 9.75 -24.01
N ILE A 123 1.64 10.58 -23.51
CA ILE A 123 1.96 11.85 -24.17
C ILE A 123 2.72 11.52 -25.46
N PRO A 124 2.27 12.01 -26.64
CA PRO A 124 2.99 11.83 -27.89
C PRO A 124 4.45 12.29 -27.76
N ASP A 125 5.38 11.47 -28.27
CA ASP A 125 6.84 11.69 -28.19
C ASP A 125 7.39 11.87 -26.76
N GLY A 126 6.62 11.40 -25.75
CA GLY A 126 7.00 11.46 -24.36
C GLY A 126 8.15 10.51 -24.00
N LYS A 127 8.67 10.69 -22.78
CA LYS A 127 9.71 9.87 -22.17
C LYS A 127 9.10 8.90 -21.16
N LEU A 128 9.42 7.61 -21.32
CA LEU A 128 9.07 6.61 -20.33
C LEU A 128 10.00 6.74 -19.10
N PRO A 129 9.54 6.50 -17.87
CA PRO A 129 8.17 6.21 -17.45
C PRO A 129 7.34 7.45 -17.03
N ASP A 130 7.86 8.66 -17.22
CA ASP A 130 7.23 9.88 -16.71
C ASP A 130 6.00 10.33 -17.53
N ASP A 131 5.99 10.07 -18.83
CA ASP A 131 4.95 10.55 -19.74
C ASP A 131 3.87 9.50 -20.06
N LEU A 132 3.96 8.32 -19.43
CA LEU A 132 2.85 7.38 -19.36
C LEU A 132 2.02 7.70 -18.12
N LEU A 133 0.88 8.34 -18.33
CA LEU A 133 0.01 8.84 -17.28
C LEU A 133 -1.16 7.87 -17.02
N ILE A 134 -1.59 7.77 -15.77
CA ILE A 134 -2.69 6.95 -15.28
C ILE A 134 -3.67 7.85 -14.53
N TYR A 135 -4.97 7.63 -14.70
CA TYR A 135 -6.01 8.31 -13.92
C TYR A 135 -7.24 7.44 -13.70
N ALA A 136 -7.93 7.69 -12.60
CA ALA A 136 -9.22 7.06 -12.28
C ALA A 136 -10.37 7.72 -13.05
N THR A 137 -11.41 6.95 -13.35
CA THR A 137 -12.67 7.44 -13.92
C THR A 137 -13.80 7.43 -12.90
N GLN A 138 -14.87 8.19 -13.14
CA GLN A 138 -16.06 8.20 -12.26
C GLN A 138 -16.87 6.89 -12.26
N ALA A 139 -16.64 6.04 -13.26
CA ALA A 139 -17.28 4.74 -13.40
C ALA A 139 -16.23 3.62 -13.33
N GLY A 140 -16.71 2.37 -13.27
CA GLY A 140 -15.87 1.18 -13.30
C GLY A 140 -15.44 0.66 -11.92
N HIS A 141 -14.75 -0.48 -11.92
CA HIS A 141 -14.35 -1.19 -10.71
C HIS A 141 -13.49 -0.35 -9.76
N PHE A 142 -12.44 0.29 -10.25
CA PHE A 142 -11.55 1.08 -9.42
C PHE A 142 -12.27 2.24 -8.69
N ASN A 143 -13.30 2.84 -9.31
CA ASN A 143 -14.11 3.85 -8.64
C ASN A 143 -14.89 3.27 -7.45
N SER A 144 -15.50 2.11 -7.63
CA SER A 144 -16.20 1.39 -6.56
C SER A 144 -15.22 0.98 -5.46
N TYR A 145 -14.05 0.45 -5.84
CA TYR A 145 -13.03 0.02 -4.89
C TYR A 145 -12.41 1.19 -4.11
N GLY A 146 -12.11 2.32 -4.76
CA GLY A 146 -11.64 3.52 -4.07
C GLY A 146 -12.63 4.05 -3.03
N LYS A 147 -13.94 4.07 -3.37
CA LYS A 147 -15.00 4.39 -2.40
C LYS A 147 -15.05 3.40 -1.23
N PHE A 148 -14.85 2.11 -1.52
CA PHE A 148 -14.77 1.07 -0.50
C PHE A 148 -13.59 1.29 0.47
N LEU A 149 -12.45 1.78 -0.03
CA LEU A 149 -11.30 2.18 0.80
C LEU A 149 -11.51 3.50 1.57
N GLY A 150 -12.58 4.25 1.27
CA GLY A 150 -12.90 5.52 1.90
C GLY A 150 -12.40 6.76 1.16
N TRP A 151 -11.87 6.62 -0.06
CA TRP A 151 -11.41 7.75 -0.86
C TRP A 151 -12.57 8.60 -1.39
N ASP A 152 -12.38 9.92 -1.42
CA ASP A 152 -13.28 10.83 -2.13
C ASP A 152 -13.00 10.78 -3.65
N MET A 153 -13.61 9.80 -4.31
CA MET A 153 -13.40 9.59 -5.75
C MET A 153 -13.79 10.79 -6.63
N LYS A 154 -14.57 11.76 -6.13
CA LYS A 154 -14.84 12.99 -6.89
C LYS A 154 -13.59 13.86 -7.02
N LYS A 155 -12.71 13.86 -6.00
CA LYS A 155 -11.42 14.54 -6.03
C LYS A 155 -10.40 13.78 -6.87
N CYS A 156 -10.45 12.45 -6.85
CA CYS A 156 -9.43 11.60 -7.47
C CYS A 156 -9.67 11.29 -8.95
N SER A 157 -10.92 11.30 -9.41
CA SER A 157 -11.26 10.79 -10.74
C SER A 157 -11.65 11.86 -11.76
N GLN A 158 -11.59 11.46 -13.02
CA GLN A 158 -11.94 12.25 -14.19
C GLN A 158 -13.30 11.83 -14.75
N ASP A 159 -14.12 12.83 -15.04
CA ASP A 159 -15.43 12.65 -15.66
C ASP A 159 -15.30 12.38 -17.16
N LYS A 160 -14.41 13.13 -17.82
CA LYS A 160 -14.17 13.06 -19.26
C LYS A 160 -12.87 12.33 -19.54
N GLY A 161 -12.92 11.41 -20.51
CA GLY A 161 -11.70 10.75 -21.00
C GLY A 161 -10.80 11.75 -21.72
N ILE A 162 -9.52 11.75 -21.36
CA ILE A 162 -8.46 12.51 -22.00
C ILE A 162 -8.12 11.85 -23.34
N ARG A 163 -8.18 12.60 -24.44
CA ARG A 163 -7.96 12.07 -25.80
C ARG A 163 -6.74 12.68 -26.47
N LYS A 164 -6.38 13.91 -26.10
CA LYS A 164 -5.24 14.64 -26.65
C LYS A 164 -4.52 15.42 -25.55
N PRO A 165 -3.24 15.77 -25.73
CA PRO A 165 -2.47 16.51 -24.72
C PRO A 165 -3.11 17.85 -24.32
N ALA A 166 -3.79 18.52 -25.25
CA ALA A 166 -4.49 19.78 -25.00
C ALA A 166 -5.66 19.66 -23.99
N ASP A 167 -6.13 18.44 -23.69
CA ASP A 167 -7.15 18.20 -22.66
C ASP A 167 -6.55 18.21 -21.23
N ILE A 168 -5.22 18.20 -21.09
CA ILE A 168 -4.51 18.15 -19.80
C ILE A 168 -4.30 19.57 -19.28
N THR A 169 -5.29 20.08 -18.55
CA THR A 169 -5.16 21.30 -17.75
C THR A 169 -4.37 21.02 -16.46
N PRO A 170 -3.91 22.05 -15.72
CA PRO A 170 -3.25 21.86 -14.42
C PRO A 170 -4.12 21.08 -13.42
N GLU A 171 -5.43 21.34 -13.39
CA GLU A 171 -6.38 20.61 -12.55
C GLU A 171 -6.50 19.14 -12.96
N VAL A 172 -6.52 18.86 -14.27
CA VAL A 172 -6.54 17.48 -14.77
C VAL A 172 -5.23 16.76 -14.42
N ARG A 173 -4.08 17.41 -14.63
CA ARG A 173 -2.76 16.83 -14.35
C ARG A 173 -2.60 16.45 -12.88
N ALA A 174 -3.17 17.21 -11.95
CA ALA A 174 -3.12 16.92 -10.51
C ALA A 174 -3.83 15.60 -10.14
N LYS A 175 -4.75 15.13 -10.98
CA LYS A 175 -5.46 13.85 -10.82
C LYS A 175 -4.88 12.73 -11.71
N MET A 176 -3.70 12.95 -12.27
CA MET A 176 -2.96 11.96 -13.07
C MET A 176 -1.69 11.59 -12.34
N LEU A 177 -1.25 10.34 -12.48
CA LEU A 177 0.02 9.84 -11.96
C LEU A 177 0.83 9.31 -13.11
N SER A 178 2.12 9.58 -13.14
CA SER A 178 3.00 8.88 -14.07
C SER A 178 3.28 7.45 -13.60
N LEU A 179 3.71 6.59 -14.52
CA LEU A 179 4.21 5.26 -14.18
C LEU A 179 5.42 5.35 -13.23
N SER A 180 6.26 6.38 -13.42
CA SER A 180 7.37 6.72 -12.51
C SER A 180 6.90 7.01 -11.09
N GLU A 181 5.86 7.85 -10.94
CA GLU A 181 5.27 8.16 -9.63
C GLU A 181 4.74 6.90 -8.94
N LEU A 182 4.04 6.03 -9.67
CA LEU A 182 3.53 4.76 -9.11
C LEU A 182 4.67 3.87 -8.62
N PHE A 183 5.71 3.64 -9.42
CA PHE A 183 6.87 2.84 -8.99
C PHE A 183 7.55 3.42 -7.75
N ARG A 184 7.75 4.75 -7.72
CA ARG A 184 8.40 5.42 -6.59
C ARG A 184 7.58 5.35 -5.30
N THR A 185 6.26 5.14 -5.39
CA THR A 185 5.40 4.94 -4.20
C THR A 185 5.42 3.52 -3.64
N ILE A 186 5.99 2.53 -4.34
CA ILE A 186 6.09 1.15 -3.85
C ILE A 186 7.28 1.03 -2.87
N PRO A 187 7.03 0.83 -1.56
CA PRO A 187 8.11 0.87 -0.57
C PRO A 187 9.12 -0.28 -0.72
N GLU A 188 8.66 -1.41 -1.25
CA GLU A 188 9.50 -2.58 -1.55
C GLU A 188 10.55 -2.32 -2.63
N LEU A 189 10.38 -1.27 -3.44
CA LEU A 189 11.34 -0.90 -4.48
C LEU A 189 12.32 0.18 -4.00
N ARG A 190 12.17 0.70 -2.78
CA ARG A 190 12.90 1.88 -2.28
C ARG A 190 14.41 1.82 -2.51
N THR A 191 15.02 0.65 -2.37
CA THR A 191 16.48 0.44 -2.51
C THR A 191 16.98 0.45 -3.95
N VAL A 192 16.10 0.22 -4.93
CA VAL A 192 16.47 0.11 -6.36
C VAL A 192 15.90 1.24 -7.22
N ILE A 193 14.88 1.97 -6.74
CA ILE A 193 14.15 2.97 -7.53
C ILE A 193 15.06 4.06 -8.12
N GLU A 194 16.03 4.54 -7.36
CA GLU A 194 16.94 5.59 -7.84
C GLU A 194 17.86 5.11 -8.95
N GLU A 195 18.33 3.86 -8.88
CA GLU A 195 19.15 3.25 -9.92
C GLU A 195 18.40 3.20 -11.26
N TYR A 196 17.13 2.80 -11.21
CA TYR A 196 16.32 2.64 -12.42
C TYR A 196 15.73 3.96 -12.94
N LEU A 197 15.33 4.88 -12.06
CA LEU A 197 14.54 6.06 -12.45
C LEU A 197 15.32 7.38 -12.35
N ASN A 198 16.52 7.38 -11.77
CA ASN A 198 17.28 8.58 -11.43
C ASN A 198 16.45 9.59 -10.62
N LYS A 199 15.54 9.09 -9.79
CA LYS A 199 14.63 9.89 -8.96
C LYS A 199 14.46 9.26 -7.59
N PRO A 200 14.44 10.06 -6.51
CA PRO A 200 14.30 9.54 -5.16
C PRO A 200 12.95 8.86 -4.92
N PRO A 201 12.87 7.87 -4.03
CA PRO A 201 11.63 7.19 -3.70
C PRO A 201 10.63 8.14 -3.04
N LEU A 202 9.34 7.88 -3.25
CA LEU A 202 8.23 8.58 -2.57
C LEU A 202 7.81 7.86 -1.27
N SER A 203 8.56 6.84 -0.88
CA SER A 203 8.45 6.11 0.38
C SER A 203 9.73 6.25 1.20
N ILE A 204 9.61 6.59 2.47
CA ILE A 204 10.74 6.93 3.36
C ILE A 204 10.67 6.07 4.61
N HIS A 205 11.77 5.38 4.95
CA HIS A 205 11.87 4.66 6.22
C HIS A 205 11.94 5.67 7.37
N VAL A 206 11.05 5.48 8.36
CA VAL A 206 10.95 6.35 9.52
C VAL A 206 10.99 5.54 10.81
N GLY A 207 11.42 6.18 11.90
CA GLY A 207 11.41 5.55 13.21
C GLY A 207 11.46 6.57 14.35
N HIS A 208 11.38 6.07 15.57
CA HIS A 208 11.50 6.91 16.75
C HIS A 208 12.95 7.35 16.94
N SER A 209 13.22 8.66 16.90
CA SER A 209 14.58 9.19 17.03
C SER A 209 15.15 8.95 18.44
N GLN A 210 16.47 8.72 18.53
CA GLN A 210 17.18 8.71 19.82
C GLN A 210 17.13 10.07 20.54
N SER A 211 16.93 11.17 19.81
CA SER A 211 16.81 12.51 20.41
C SER A 211 15.68 12.60 21.44
N ASN A 212 14.61 11.79 21.28
CA ASN A 212 13.51 11.71 22.24
C ASN A 212 13.97 11.21 23.62
N MET A 213 14.95 10.31 23.70
CA MET A 213 15.47 9.84 24.99
C MET A 213 16.14 10.98 25.79
N ILE A 214 16.80 11.89 25.08
CA ILE A 214 17.42 13.07 25.69
C ILE A 214 16.32 14.03 26.18
N THR A 215 15.28 14.24 25.38
CA THR A 215 14.13 15.07 25.75
C THR A 215 13.40 14.52 26.97
N ASP A 216 13.12 13.21 26.99
CA ASP A 216 12.48 12.54 28.12
C ASP A 216 13.34 12.60 29.39
N SER A 217 14.66 12.43 29.27
CA SER A 217 15.58 12.57 30.41
C SER A 217 15.54 13.98 31.00
N LYS A 218 15.54 15.02 30.16
CA LYS A 218 15.46 16.42 30.61
C LYS A 218 14.13 16.71 31.31
N PHE A 219 13.02 16.22 30.75
CA PHE A 219 11.71 16.31 31.39
C PHE A 219 11.72 15.66 32.78
N ASN A 220 12.26 14.44 32.89
CA ASN A 220 12.34 13.73 34.15
C ASN A 220 13.17 14.49 35.20
N GLU A 221 14.32 15.04 34.80
CA GLU A 221 15.17 15.84 35.69
C GLU A 221 14.44 17.10 36.22
N GLU A 222 13.77 17.85 35.33
CA GLU A 222 13.01 19.03 35.72
C GLU A 222 11.81 18.68 36.60
N PHE A 223 11.11 17.58 36.29
CA PHE A 223 9.98 17.11 37.07
C PHE A 223 10.40 16.72 38.50
N ILE A 224 11.51 15.99 38.65
CA ILE A 224 12.04 15.59 39.96
C ILE A 224 12.49 16.83 40.76
N LYS A 225 13.15 17.80 40.13
CA LYS A 225 13.57 19.04 40.79
C LYS A 225 12.38 19.82 41.35
N THR A 226 11.24 19.79 40.66
CA THR A 226 10.05 20.58 41.00
C THR A 226 9.10 19.84 41.96
N ASN A 227 8.90 18.53 41.76
CA ASN A 227 7.88 17.75 42.45
C ASN A 227 8.44 16.77 43.50
N HIS A 228 9.78 16.66 43.58
CA HIS A 228 10.49 15.76 44.51
C HIS A 228 10.05 14.28 44.44
N ARG A 229 9.58 13.85 43.27
CA ARG A 229 9.21 12.45 42.97
C ARG A 229 9.41 12.16 41.48
N LEU A 230 9.39 10.88 41.12
CA LEU A 230 9.36 10.46 39.72
C LEU A 230 7.99 10.80 39.07
N PRO A 231 7.96 11.14 37.77
CA PRO A 231 6.72 11.35 37.05
C PRO A 231 5.94 10.04 36.96
N SER A 232 4.63 10.12 37.18
CA SER A 232 3.73 8.99 36.95
C SER A 232 3.42 8.84 35.46
N LEU A 233 2.76 7.74 35.08
CA LEU A 233 2.30 7.56 33.70
C LEU A 233 1.32 8.66 33.28
N GLU A 234 0.47 9.13 34.20
CA GLU A 234 -0.47 10.22 33.94
C GLU A 234 0.25 11.56 33.78
N ASP A 235 1.27 11.84 34.58
CA ASP A 235 2.08 13.05 34.44
C ASP A 235 2.77 13.09 33.08
N SER A 236 3.28 11.95 32.64
CA SER A 236 3.85 11.73 31.31
C SER A 236 2.81 11.75 30.19
N ARG A 237 1.51 11.82 30.44
CA ARG A 237 0.46 11.89 29.38
C ARG A 237 -0.24 13.25 29.31
N LYS A 238 0.04 14.17 30.24
CA LYS A 238 -0.58 15.49 30.26
C LYS A 238 -0.08 16.39 29.12
N GLY A 239 -1.00 17.14 28.53
CA GLY A 239 -0.70 18.21 27.59
C GLY A 239 -0.33 17.73 26.18
N VAL A 240 0.26 18.64 25.40
CA VAL A 240 0.77 18.35 24.05
C VAL A 240 2.23 17.94 24.17
N LYS A 241 2.58 16.84 23.51
CA LYS A 241 3.94 16.35 23.37
C LYS A 241 4.46 16.59 21.97
N THR A 242 5.78 16.68 21.87
CA THR A 242 6.49 16.67 20.60
C THR A 242 7.39 15.45 20.56
N THR A 243 7.28 14.67 19.49
CA THR A 243 8.17 13.54 19.22
C THR A 243 8.98 13.82 17.96
N ASP A 244 10.27 13.58 18.03
CA ASP A 244 11.17 13.60 16.89
C ASP A 244 11.17 12.24 16.17
N VAL A 245 10.88 12.26 14.89
CA VAL A 245 10.86 11.11 13.99
C VAL A 245 12.15 11.11 13.19
N GLY A 246 12.92 10.03 13.30
CA GLY A 246 14.11 9.80 12.49
C GLY A 246 13.76 9.38 11.06
N ILE A 247 14.51 9.91 10.11
CA ILE A 247 14.36 9.64 8.68
C ILE A 247 15.60 8.92 8.21
N TYR A 248 15.43 7.65 7.83
CA TYR A 248 16.51 6.75 7.46
C TYR A 248 16.52 6.57 5.95
N SER A 249 17.55 7.13 5.31
CA SER A 249 17.73 7.05 3.87
C SER A 249 19.17 6.73 3.54
N GLU A 250 19.36 5.86 2.56
CA GLU A 250 20.67 5.58 1.94
C GLU A 250 20.91 6.49 0.72
N SER A 251 19.89 7.23 0.31
CA SER A 251 19.96 8.14 -0.84
C SER A 251 20.56 9.48 -0.46
N PRO A 252 21.57 9.98 -1.21
CA PRO A 252 22.07 11.34 -1.07
C PRO A 252 21.08 12.39 -1.59
N ASN A 253 20.08 11.99 -2.38
CA ASN A 253 19.06 12.88 -2.96
C ASN A 253 17.88 13.14 -2.01
N ILE A 254 17.86 12.50 -0.83
CA ILE A 254 16.86 12.73 0.20
C ILE A 254 17.43 13.72 1.22
N ASP A 255 17.22 15.00 0.95
CA ASP A 255 17.55 16.12 1.83
C ASP A 255 16.29 16.77 2.44
N ILE A 256 16.48 17.78 3.29
CA ILE A 256 15.37 18.50 3.93
C ILE A 256 14.41 19.12 2.91
N PRO A 257 14.89 19.90 1.90
CA PRO A 257 14.02 20.41 0.84
C PRO A 257 13.18 19.33 0.16
N TYR A 258 13.76 18.17 -0.16
CA TYR A 258 13.02 17.06 -0.74
C TYR A 258 11.92 16.55 0.19
N LEU A 259 12.23 16.33 1.46
CA LEU A 259 11.28 15.83 2.46
C LEU A 259 10.08 16.77 2.64
N GLU A 260 10.31 18.09 2.59
CA GLU A 260 9.24 19.10 2.61
C GLU A 260 8.27 18.96 1.44
N THR A 261 8.69 18.42 0.29
CA THR A 261 7.82 18.18 -0.88
C THR A 261 6.92 16.95 -0.73
N LEU A 262 7.18 16.08 0.26
CA LEU A 262 6.44 14.83 0.44
C LEU A 262 5.13 15.01 1.21
N GLY A 263 4.90 16.19 1.80
CA GLY A 263 3.68 16.49 2.56
C GLY A 263 3.55 15.65 3.84
N MET A 264 4.68 15.23 4.42
CA MET A 264 4.68 14.48 5.68
C MET A 264 4.10 15.34 6.80
N PRO A 265 3.40 14.76 7.80
CA PRO A 265 2.89 15.50 8.96
C PRO A 265 4.01 15.79 9.98
N LEU A 266 5.18 16.25 9.50
CA LEU A 266 6.33 16.64 10.31
C LEU A 266 6.65 18.11 10.09
N THR A 267 7.27 18.70 11.10
CA THR A 267 7.76 20.07 11.12
C THR A 267 9.19 20.10 11.63
N ASN A 268 9.88 21.24 11.57
CA ASN A 268 11.21 21.42 12.17
C ASN A 268 12.25 20.37 11.74
N PHE A 269 12.30 20.09 10.43
CA PHE A 269 13.33 19.22 9.86
C PHE A 269 14.73 19.76 10.18
N ARG A 270 15.59 18.89 10.71
CA ARG A 270 16.97 19.24 11.07
C ARG A 270 17.85 18.02 11.07
N THR A 271 19.14 18.27 10.97
CA THR A 271 20.18 17.24 11.09
C THR A 271 20.43 16.93 12.58
N TYR A 272 20.51 15.65 12.91
CA TYR A 272 20.80 15.14 14.25
C TYR A 272 21.88 14.07 14.18
N ARG A 273 22.89 14.17 15.05
CA ARG A 273 23.95 13.17 15.19
C ARG A 273 23.58 12.22 16.32
N GLU A 274 23.30 10.97 15.98
CA GLU A 274 23.05 9.93 16.98
C GLU A 274 24.30 9.65 17.83
N LEU A 275 24.11 9.34 19.10
CA LEU A 275 25.21 9.04 20.02
C LEU A 275 25.90 7.76 19.58
N GLY A 276 27.20 7.84 19.27
CA GLY A 276 27.98 6.70 18.79
C GLY A 276 27.85 6.42 17.29
N SER A 277 27.08 7.23 16.55
CA SER A 277 27.05 7.19 15.08
C SER A 277 28.06 8.17 14.48
N ASN A 278 28.70 7.75 13.38
CA ASN A 278 29.51 8.62 12.54
C ASN A 278 28.70 9.31 11.43
N SER A 279 27.42 8.96 11.29
CA SER A 279 26.51 9.56 10.31
C SER A 279 25.48 10.46 10.98
N ASP A 280 25.19 11.55 10.29
CA ASP A 280 24.10 12.44 10.64
C ASP A 280 22.80 11.89 10.06
N THR A 281 21.70 11.97 10.82
CA THR A 281 20.36 11.55 10.42
C THR A 281 19.45 12.78 10.37
N ILE A 282 18.54 12.85 9.39
CA ILE A 282 17.52 13.91 9.37
C ILE A 282 16.41 13.51 10.33
N ILE A 283 15.97 14.44 11.18
CA ILE A 283 14.82 14.26 12.06
C ILE A 283 13.77 15.34 11.78
N GLY A 284 12.49 15.00 11.91
CA GLY A 284 11.37 15.92 11.87
C GLY A 284 10.46 15.72 13.09
N SER A 285 9.83 16.78 13.56
CA SER A 285 9.02 16.78 14.78
C SER A 285 7.53 16.70 14.48
N ILE A 286 6.80 15.88 15.23
CA ILE A 286 5.33 15.83 15.23
C ILE A 286 4.78 16.18 16.61
N SER A 287 3.74 17.01 16.66
CA SER A 287 3.04 17.34 17.90
C SER A 287 1.78 16.50 18.04
N HIS A 288 1.57 15.92 19.21
CA HIS A 288 0.44 15.05 19.49
C HIS A 288 -0.05 15.21 20.94
N PRO A 289 -1.32 14.92 21.25
CA PRO A 289 -1.79 14.79 22.63
C PRO A 289 -0.95 13.76 23.39
N GLY A 290 -0.59 14.02 24.64
CA GLY A 290 0.23 13.11 25.44
C GLY A 290 -0.46 11.76 25.73
N GLU A 291 -1.78 11.69 25.59
CA GLU A 291 -2.58 10.47 25.70
C GLU A 291 -2.51 9.58 24.45
N THR A 292 -2.11 10.13 23.31
CA THR A 292 -1.94 9.40 22.05
C THR A 292 -0.47 9.13 21.77
N ILE A 293 -0.20 8.10 20.98
CA ILE A 293 1.14 7.80 20.45
C ILE A 293 1.33 8.49 19.11
N TRP A 294 2.55 8.96 18.81
CA TRP A 294 2.82 9.77 17.62
C TRP A 294 2.52 9.02 16.30
N TRP A 295 2.73 7.70 16.27
CA TRP A 295 2.52 6.90 15.07
C TRP A 295 1.03 6.72 14.73
N ASP A 296 0.10 7.03 15.64
CA ASP A 296 -1.34 7.07 15.30
C ASP A 296 -1.69 8.29 14.41
N LEU A 297 -0.87 9.35 14.46
CA LEU A 297 -1.04 10.56 13.65
C LEU A 297 -0.19 10.57 12.39
N PHE A 298 0.64 9.54 12.21
CA PHE A 298 1.63 9.47 11.16
C PHE A 298 1.33 8.25 10.28
N PRO A 299 0.85 8.44 9.03
CA PRO A 299 0.45 7.32 8.18
C PRO A 299 1.69 6.49 7.80
N THR A 300 1.80 5.31 8.39
CA THR A 300 2.89 4.36 8.12
C THR A 300 2.41 3.14 7.36
N TYR A 301 3.30 2.59 6.55
CA TYR A 301 3.20 1.29 5.92
C TYR A 301 4.40 0.44 6.33
N SER A 302 4.17 -0.85 6.54
CA SER A 302 5.24 -1.83 6.69
C SER A 302 4.83 -3.15 6.05
N SER A 303 5.83 -3.92 5.65
CA SER A 303 5.67 -5.30 5.18
C SER A 303 6.88 -6.10 5.62
N ARG A 304 6.91 -7.39 5.30
CA ARG A 304 8.09 -8.24 5.52
C ARG A 304 9.34 -7.71 4.81
N TYR A 305 9.14 -7.12 3.65
CA TYR A 305 10.22 -6.60 2.82
C TYR A 305 10.63 -5.18 3.19
N VAL A 306 9.85 -4.48 4.03
CA VAL A 306 10.00 -3.04 4.24
C VAL A 306 9.76 -2.65 5.69
N PRO A 307 10.71 -1.95 6.34
CA PRO A 307 10.50 -1.42 7.69
C PRO A 307 9.42 -0.33 7.69
N VAL A 308 9.03 0.12 8.88
CA VAL A 308 8.02 1.16 9.06
C VAL A 308 8.34 2.39 8.21
N SER A 309 7.52 2.68 7.21
CA SER A 309 7.81 3.71 6.22
C SER A 309 6.63 4.65 6.05
N TYR A 310 6.92 5.94 5.90
CA TYR A 310 5.98 6.89 5.31
C TYR A 310 5.86 6.62 3.81
N VAL A 311 4.67 6.77 3.26
CA VAL A 311 4.47 6.78 1.80
C VAL A 311 3.66 7.99 1.42
N LYS A 312 4.13 8.74 0.41
CA LYS A 312 3.42 9.91 -0.09
C LYS A 312 2.00 9.55 -0.51
N SER A 313 1.04 10.37 -0.05
CA SER A 313 -0.38 10.28 -0.45
C SER A 313 -0.54 10.37 -1.97
N ILE A 314 -1.49 9.61 -2.52
CA ILE A 314 -1.86 9.67 -3.93
C ILE A 314 -3.16 10.44 -4.06
N TRP A 315 -3.20 11.46 -4.93
CA TRP A 315 -4.35 12.35 -5.12
C TRP A 315 -4.86 13.04 -3.83
N GLY A 316 -3.98 13.18 -2.83
CA GLY A 316 -4.34 13.73 -1.52
C GLY A 316 -5.12 12.76 -0.63
N GLU A 317 -5.34 11.53 -1.08
CA GLU A 317 -5.93 10.45 -0.30
C GLU A 317 -4.84 9.60 0.37
N GLY A 318 -5.19 8.97 1.48
CA GLY A 318 -4.29 8.07 2.21
C GLY A 318 -3.72 6.96 1.32
N TYR A 319 -2.49 6.54 1.60
CA TYR A 319 -1.85 5.46 0.86
C TYR A 319 -2.51 4.10 1.15
N HIS A 320 -2.88 3.38 0.09
CA HIS A 320 -3.30 1.98 0.18
C HIS A 320 -2.48 1.15 -0.81
N SER A 321 -1.59 0.30 -0.29
CA SER A 321 -0.69 -0.56 -1.08
C SER A 321 -1.43 -1.30 -2.20
N VAL A 322 -2.58 -1.89 -1.88
CA VAL A 322 -3.41 -2.65 -2.82
C VAL A 322 -3.89 -1.78 -3.98
N ALA A 323 -4.40 -0.58 -3.71
CA ALA A 323 -4.87 0.34 -4.75
C ALA A 323 -3.73 0.79 -5.67
N VAL A 324 -2.56 1.12 -5.10
CA VAL A 324 -1.38 1.55 -5.86
C VAL A 324 -0.87 0.44 -6.77
N ASN A 325 -0.72 -0.77 -6.23
CA ASN A 325 -0.29 -1.92 -7.00
C ASN A 325 -1.31 -2.30 -8.09
N TYR A 326 -2.61 -2.18 -7.80
CA TYR A 326 -3.63 -2.39 -8.81
C TYR A 326 -3.57 -1.35 -9.95
N MET A 327 -3.33 -0.07 -9.65
CA MET A 327 -3.12 0.97 -10.67
C MET A 327 -1.87 0.69 -11.52
N LEU A 328 -0.77 0.31 -10.88
CA LEU A 328 0.49 -0.01 -11.56
C LEU A 328 0.35 -1.22 -12.48
N LEU A 329 -0.18 -2.33 -11.97
CA LEU A 329 -0.45 -3.54 -12.77
C LEU A 329 -1.45 -3.26 -13.89
N TYR A 330 -2.47 -2.44 -13.66
CA TYR A 330 -3.39 -2.00 -14.72
C TYR A 330 -2.62 -1.27 -15.83
N ALA A 331 -1.79 -0.28 -15.49
CA ALA A 331 -1.02 0.48 -16.47
C ALA A 331 -0.10 -0.42 -17.30
N LEU A 332 0.65 -1.30 -16.64
CA LEU A 332 1.51 -2.29 -17.29
C LEU A 332 0.71 -3.23 -18.18
N SER A 333 -0.48 -3.68 -17.74
CA SER A 333 -1.37 -4.52 -18.54
C SER A 333 -1.84 -3.84 -19.83
N ILE A 334 -1.96 -2.50 -19.83
CA ILE A 334 -2.30 -1.74 -21.02
C ILE A 334 -1.10 -1.63 -21.95
N VAL A 335 0.08 -1.34 -21.40
CA VAL A 335 1.33 -1.26 -22.18
C VAL A 335 1.56 -2.55 -22.96
N VAL A 336 1.53 -3.70 -22.29
CA VAL A 336 1.84 -5.00 -22.92
C VAL A 336 0.79 -5.47 -23.94
N ARG A 337 -0.44 -4.95 -23.89
CA ARG A 337 -1.54 -5.35 -24.80
C ARG A 337 -1.75 -4.39 -25.96
N TYR A 338 -1.60 -3.10 -25.72
CA TYR A 338 -2.10 -2.06 -26.60
C TYR A 338 -1.04 -1.04 -27.02
N MET A 339 0.19 -1.14 -26.51
CA MET A 339 1.28 -0.21 -26.84
C MET A 339 2.53 -0.99 -27.27
N PRO A 340 2.49 -1.71 -28.42
CA PRO A 340 3.59 -2.58 -28.86
C PRO A 340 4.92 -1.84 -29.04
N ASP A 341 4.91 -0.59 -29.53
CA ASP A 341 6.13 0.20 -29.71
C ASP A 341 6.79 0.55 -28.36
N ILE A 342 5.98 0.95 -27.37
CA ILE A 342 6.46 1.22 -26.00
C ILE A 342 6.97 -0.08 -25.36
N TRP A 343 6.23 -1.19 -25.52
CA TRP A 343 6.65 -2.48 -25.00
C TRP A 343 7.94 -2.99 -25.63
N TYR A 344 8.16 -2.75 -26.93
CA TYR A 344 9.41 -3.05 -27.59
C TYR A 344 10.57 -2.22 -27.01
N ARG A 345 10.38 -0.90 -26.79
CA ARG A 345 11.38 -0.05 -26.12
C ARG A 345 11.75 -0.58 -24.73
N ILE A 346 10.77 -1.05 -23.96
CA ILE A 346 10.95 -1.63 -22.61
C ILE A 346 11.68 -2.98 -22.64
N THR A 347 11.48 -3.80 -23.68
CA THR A 347 12.03 -5.18 -23.69
C THR A 347 13.35 -5.30 -24.43
N ASN A 348 13.55 -4.51 -25.48
CA ASN A 348 14.66 -4.66 -26.42
C ASN A 348 15.29 -3.31 -26.83
N GLY A 349 14.72 -2.18 -26.43
CA GLY A 349 15.17 -0.86 -26.84
C GLY A 349 15.86 -0.06 -25.73
N GLU A 350 15.77 1.25 -25.85
CA GLU A 350 16.43 2.23 -24.96
C GLU A 350 15.86 2.27 -23.53
N ASP A 351 14.63 1.79 -23.32
CA ASP A 351 13.98 1.76 -22.01
C ASP A 351 14.10 0.39 -21.32
N ASN A 352 15.09 -0.43 -21.71
CA ASN A 352 15.27 -1.78 -21.19
C ASN A 352 15.45 -1.86 -19.65
N HIS A 353 16.04 -0.83 -19.06
CA HIS A 353 16.15 -0.67 -17.61
C HIS A 353 14.78 -0.66 -16.91
N ILE A 354 13.73 -0.12 -17.55
CA ILE A 354 12.34 -0.19 -17.04
C ILE A 354 11.82 -1.63 -17.09
N GLY A 355 12.21 -2.41 -18.10
CA GLY A 355 11.88 -3.84 -18.18
C GLY A 355 12.44 -4.63 -16.99
N SER A 356 13.70 -4.36 -16.63
CA SER A 356 14.33 -4.94 -15.43
C SER A 356 13.65 -4.50 -14.14
N LEU A 357 13.26 -3.22 -14.02
CA LEU A 357 12.49 -2.74 -12.87
C LEU A 357 11.13 -3.43 -12.75
N ILE A 358 10.43 -3.65 -13.87
CA ILE A 358 9.14 -4.36 -13.88
C ILE A 358 9.32 -5.82 -13.42
N ASP A 359 10.37 -6.51 -13.89
CA ASP A 359 10.62 -7.89 -13.50
C ASP A 359 10.98 -8.02 -12.02
N TYR A 360 11.80 -7.09 -11.50
CA TYR A 360 12.09 -6.97 -10.07
C TYR A 360 10.80 -6.75 -9.28
N TYR A 361 9.99 -5.78 -9.69
CA TYR A 361 8.71 -5.45 -9.07
C TYR A 361 7.77 -6.65 -8.98
N ILE A 362 7.56 -7.36 -10.09
CA ILE A 362 6.68 -8.53 -10.11
C ILE A 362 7.22 -9.62 -9.18
N SER A 363 8.55 -9.82 -9.17
CA SER A 363 9.17 -10.83 -8.33
C SER A 363 8.97 -10.55 -6.84
N VAL A 364 9.05 -9.29 -6.39
CA VAL A 364 8.77 -8.95 -4.98
C VAL A 364 7.27 -9.00 -4.68
N MET A 365 6.43 -8.47 -5.57
CA MET A 365 4.98 -8.38 -5.33
C MET A 365 4.27 -9.72 -5.32
N ASP A 366 4.85 -10.74 -5.96
CA ASP A 366 4.35 -12.12 -5.90
C ASP A 366 4.37 -12.70 -4.48
N HIS A 367 5.12 -12.10 -3.56
CA HIS A 367 5.19 -12.49 -2.15
C HIS A 367 4.41 -11.54 -1.24
N VAL A 368 4.39 -10.24 -1.56
CA VAL A 368 3.76 -9.21 -0.71
C VAL A 368 2.25 -9.16 -0.87
N LEU A 369 1.75 -9.09 -2.10
CA LEU A 369 0.33 -8.86 -2.38
C LEU A 369 -0.58 -10.00 -1.89
N PRO A 370 -0.23 -11.30 -2.07
CA PRO A 370 -1.11 -12.38 -1.62
C PRO A 370 -1.35 -12.35 -0.11
N LEU A 371 -0.30 -12.06 0.68
CA LEU A 371 -0.42 -11.96 2.13
C LEU A 371 -1.28 -10.76 2.52
N GLN A 372 -1.02 -9.58 1.97
CA GLN A 372 -1.81 -8.38 2.26
C GLN A 372 -3.29 -8.59 1.94
N MET A 373 -3.58 -9.16 0.78
CA MET A 373 -4.96 -9.43 0.38
C MET A 373 -5.63 -10.49 1.24
N LEU A 374 -4.89 -11.52 1.66
CA LEU A 374 -5.40 -12.49 2.62
C LEU A 374 -5.78 -11.82 3.95
N GLU A 375 -4.92 -10.94 4.48
CA GLU A 375 -5.22 -10.17 5.69
C GLU A 375 -6.46 -9.29 5.54
N HIS A 376 -6.62 -8.64 4.38
CA HIS A 376 -7.76 -7.78 4.09
C HIS A 376 -9.07 -8.58 3.97
N ILE A 377 -9.04 -9.69 3.23
CA ILE A 377 -10.19 -10.59 3.03
C ILE A 377 -10.62 -11.20 4.37
N GLN A 378 -9.67 -11.68 5.19
CA GLN A 378 -9.96 -12.22 6.51
C GLN A 378 -10.32 -11.12 7.53
N GLY A 379 -9.81 -9.91 7.30
CA GLY A 379 -9.87 -8.79 8.24
C GLY A 379 -8.97 -8.97 9.45
N THR A 380 -7.99 -9.89 9.42
CA THR A 380 -7.12 -10.25 10.55
C THR A 380 -5.66 -10.17 10.12
N LYS A 381 -4.78 -9.68 10.99
CA LYS A 381 -3.34 -9.61 10.74
C LYS A 381 -2.68 -10.97 10.93
N LEU A 382 -1.78 -11.32 10.01
CA LEU A 382 -1.12 -12.62 9.96
C LEU A 382 0.39 -12.47 10.12
N SER A 383 0.93 -13.04 11.19
CA SER A 383 2.36 -13.14 11.41
C SER A 383 2.84 -14.56 11.11
N ILE A 384 3.81 -14.71 10.21
CA ILE A 384 4.39 -16.02 9.85
C ILE A 384 5.89 -15.96 10.15
N HIS A 385 6.34 -16.84 11.04
CA HIS A 385 7.74 -16.95 11.42
C HIS A 385 8.36 -18.20 10.77
N SER A 386 9.55 -18.04 10.20
CA SER A 386 10.39 -19.17 9.79
C SER A 386 11.18 -19.73 10.98
N GLN A 387 11.48 -21.03 10.96
CA GLN A 387 12.33 -21.64 11.98
C GLN A 387 13.76 -21.10 11.87
N GLY A 388 14.36 -20.72 12.99
CA GLY A 388 15.72 -20.16 13.07
C GLY A 388 15.80 -18.63 13.19
N SER A 389 14.69 -17.91 12.94
CA SER A 389 14.61 -16.49 13.28
C SER A 389 14.41 -16.33 14.79
N TRP A 390 15.46 -15.94 15.51
CA TRP A 390 15.40 -15.76 16.97
C TRP A 390 14.62 -14.51 17.40
N MET A 391 14.40 -13.54 16.50
CA MET A 391 13.80 -12.22 16.82
C MET A 391 13.05 -11.54 15.65
N GLY A 392 12.91 -12.14 14.46
CA GLY A 392 12.33 -11.48 13.29
C GLY A 392 11.09 -12.16 12.74
N GLU A 393 10.01 -11.41 12.52
CA GLU A 393 9.25 -11.58 11.28
C GLU A 393 10.27 -11.35 10.15
N ILE A 394 10.45 -12.34 9.26
CA ILE A 394 11.18 -12.07 8.01
C ILE A 394 10.35 -11.10 7.20
#